data_AF-A0A960HPL4-F1
#
_entry.id   AF-A0A960HPL4-F1
#
_cell.length_a   1.000
_cell.length_b   1.000
_cell.length_c   1.000
_cell.angle_alpha   90.00
_cell.angle_beta   90.00
_cell.angle_gamma   90.00
#
_symmetry.space_group_name_H-M   'P 1'
#
loop_
_entity.id
_entity.type
_entity.pdbx_description
1 polymer ?
#
loop_
_entity_poly.entity_id
_entity_poly.type
_entity_poly.pdbx_seq_one_letter_code
_entity_poly.pdbx_strand_id
1 'polypeptide(L)'
;DRFTPPAGWEDDSLLPYPYLGTGFEFTEREPGTAPWIGKVFDFTYGARLSMGLNGNMNSGLGAGGRRIADALSRSLFLEDRERFFDSYCAYEEPELVDLGRPTRESVLR
;
A
#
# COMPACT_ATOMS: atom_id res chain seq x y z
N ASP A 1 9.03 -22.44 2.35
CA ASP A 1 9.11 -23.16 1.06
C ASP A 1 9.78 -22.37 -0.07
N ARG A 2 9.95 -21.05 0.06
CA ARG A 2 10.64 -20.23 -0.96
C ARG A 2 12.17 -20.16 -0.82
N PHE A 3 12.71 -20.53 0.33
CA PHE A 3 14.14 -20.62 0.58
C PHE A 3 14.51 -22.08 0.88
N THR A 4 15.50 -22.59 0.17
CA THR A 4 16.13 -23.88 0.47
C THR A 4 17.44 -23.60 1.20
N PRO A 5 17.53 -23.89 2.51
CA PRO A 5 18.76 -23.65 3.25
C PRO A 5 19.89 -24.56 2.76
N PRO A 6 21.15 -24.12 2.88
CA PRO A 6 22.29 -25.02 2.76
C PRO A 6 22.21 -26.16 3.78
N ALA A 7 22.86 -27.29 3.47
CA ALA A 7 22.90 -28.43 4.37
C ALA A 7 23.47 -28.06 5.74
N GLY A 8 22.77 -28.45 6.81
CA GLY A 8 23.12 -28.16 8.20
C GLY A 8 22.65 -26.80 8.72
N TRP A 9 21.94 -26.02 7.91
CA TRP A 9 21.35 -24.72 8.26
C TRP A 9 19.82 -24.77 8.35
N GLU A 10 19.24 -25.97 8.31
CA GLU A 10 17.83 -26.20 8.51
C GLU A 10 17.41 -25.81 9.93
N ASP A 11 16.35 -25.03 10.07
CA ASP A 11 15.76 -24.65 11.36
C ASP A 11 14.24 -24.58 11.23
N ASP A 12 13.57 -25.61 11.77
CA ASP A 12 12.11 -25.72 11.73
C ASP A 12 11.40 -24.60 12.51
N SER A 13 12.09 -23.95 13.45
CA SER A 13 11.51 -22.83 14.22
C SER A 13 11.24 -21.59 13.36
N LEU A 14 11.84 -21.51 12.17
CA LEU A 14 11.64 -20.42 11.22
C LEU A 14 10.45 -20.63 10.27
N LEU A 15 9.91 -21.86 10.19
CA LEU A 15 8.77 -22.20 9.32
C LEU A 15 7.47 -21.41 9.62
N PRO A 16 7.16 -21.02 10.87
CA PRO A 16 5.95 -20.25 11.16
C PRO A 16 5.97 -18.80 10.65
N TYR A 17 7.11 -18.28 10.19
CA TYR A 17 7.21 -16.88 9.75
C TYR A 17 6.84 -16.75 8.28
N PRO A 18 5.77 -16.03 7.93
CA PRO A 18 5.34 -15.88 6.55
C PRO A 18 6.33 -15.04 5.72
N TYR A 19 6.38 -15.36 4.43
CA TYR A 19 6.94 -14.45 3.44
C TYR A 19 5.95 -13.32 3.17
N LEU A 20 6.39 -12.11 3.49
CA LEU A 20 5.61 -10.89 3.27
C LEU A 20 6.19 -10.10 2.10
N GLY A 21 5.30 -9.39 1.42
CA GLY A 21 5.66 -8.41 0.42
C GLY A 21 6.19 -7.13 1.06
N THR A 22 6.53 -6.17 0.21
CA THR A 22 7.26 -4.97 0.63
C THR A 22 6.45 -4.08 1.56
N GLY A 23 5.14 -4.20 1.61
CA GLY A 23 4.24 -3.39 2.43
C GLY A 23 3.65 -4.12 3.63
N PHE A 24 4.19 -5.28 4.03
CA PHE A 24 3.63 -6.21 5.03
C PHE A 24 2.47 -7.10 4.55
N GLU A 25 2.12 -7.07 3.26
CA GLU A 25 1.10 -7.93 2.68
C GLU A 25 1.53 -9.40 2.65
N PHE A 26 0.62 -10.33 2.90
CA PHE A 26 0.89 -11.75 2.70
C PHE A 26 1.12 -12.06 1.22
N THR A 27 2.00 -13.02 0.95
CA THR A 27 2.24 -13.52 -0.41
C THR A 27 1.60 -14.88 -0.60
N GLU A 28 1.08 -15.13 -1.81
CA GLU A 28 0.55 -16.45 -2.15
C GLU A 28 1.64 -17.51 -2.06
N ARG A 29 1.33 -18.66 -1.47
CA ARG A 29 2.25 -19.81 -1.48
C ARG A 29 2.47 -20.31 -2.91
N GLU A 30 1.36 -20.54 -3.60
CA GLU A 30 1.30 -20.90 -5.03
C GLU A 30 0.49 -19.80 -5.75
N PRO A 31 1.05 -19.14 -6.78
CA PRO A 31 0.37 -18.05 -7.47
C PRO A 31 -1.01 -18.46 -8.01
N GLY A 32 -2.03 -17.62 -7.77
CA GLY A 32 -3.40 -17.85 -8.23
C GLY A 32 -4.27 -18.70 -7.32
N THR A 33 -3.74 -19.27 -6.24
CA THR A 33 -4.51 -20.15 -5.32
C THR A 33 -5.28 -19.37 -4.26
N ALA A 34 -4.76 -18.21 -3.84
CA ALA A 34 -5.40 -17.34 -2.86
C ALA A 34 -5.09 -15.86 -3.16
N PRO A 35 -5.52 -15.30 -4.31
CA PRO A 35 -5.16 -13.92 -4.68
C PRO A 35 -5.59 -12.87 -3.65
N TRP A 36 -6.64 -13.16 -2.89
CA TRP A 36 -7.16 -12.31 -1.84
C TRP A 36 -6.18 -12.12 -0.66
N ILE A 37 -5.22 -13.04 -0.46
CA ILE A 37 -4.32 -12.98 0.70
C ILE A 37 -3.41 -11.75 0.63
N GLY A 38 -3.11 -11.25 -0.56
CA GLY A 38 -2.37 -9.99 -0.77
C GLY A 38 -3.11 -8.73 -0.26
N LYS A 39 -4.37 -8.86 0.17
CA LYS A 39 -5.14 -7.80 0.84
C LYS A 39 -5.05 -7.86 2.36
N VAL A 40 -4.38 -8.88 2.91
CA VAL A 40 -4.17 -9.04 4.34
C VAL A 40 -2.73 -8.64 4.66
N PHE A 41 -2.54 -7.84 5.70
CA PHE A 41 -1.26 -7.31 6.11
C PHE A 41 -0.90 -7.81 7.52
N ASP A 42 0.34 -8.27 7.72
CA ASP A 42 0.84 -8.72 9.02
C ASP A 42 1.82 -7.69 9.60
N PHE A 43 1.35 -6.94 10.60
CA PHE A 43 2.19 -6.02 11.38
C PHE A 43 2.35 -6.54 12.82
N THR A 44 2.80 -7.79 12.94
CA THR A 44 3.04 -8.48 14.22
C THR A 44 4.46 -9.07 14.28
N TYR A 45 4.73 -9.92 15.28
CA TYR A 45 6.00 -10.63 15.39
C TYR A 45 6.26 -11.62 14.25
N GLY A 46 5.22 -12.15 13.61
CA GLY A 46 5.34 -13.02 12.43
C GLY A 46 6.06 -12.34 11.26
N ALA A 47 5.97 -11.01 11.16
CA ALA A 47 6.62 -10.24 10.10
C ALA A 47 8.15 -10.16 10.22
N ARG A 48 8.74 -10.55 11.36
CA ARG A 48 10.15 -10.27 11.69
C ARG A 48 11.14 -10.81 10.65
N LEU A 49 10.93 -12.02 10.13
CA LEU A 49 11.88 -12.60 9.18
C LEU A 49 11.87 -11.88 7.83
N SER A 50 10.68 -11.49 7.35
CA SER A 50 10.53 -10.80 6.07
C SER A 50 10.86 -9.31 6.16
N MET A 51 10.60 -8.68 7.31
CA MET A 51 10.58 -7.22 7.45
C MET A 51 11.65 -6.67 8.41
N GLY A 52 12.40 -7.56 9.06
CA GLY A 52 13.37 -7.20 10.08
C GLY A 52 12.71 -6.70 11.37
N LEU A 53 13.40 -5.80 12.09
CA LEU A 53 12.96 -5.28 13.40
C LEU A 53 11.76 -4.31 13.31
N ASN A 54 11.18 -4.12 12.12
CA ASN A 54 10.23 -3.04 11.84
C ASN A 54 8.75 -3.39 12.13
N GLY A 55 8.42 -4.66 12.36
CA GLY A 55 7.02 -5.13 12.32
C GLY A 55 6.21 -5.04 13.61
N ASN A 56 6.83 -4.75 14.77
CA ASN A 56 6.13 -4.91 16.06
C ASN A 56 6.83 -4.30 17.29
N MET A 57 7.96 -3.60 17.12
CA MET A 57 8.68 -2.98 18.22
C MET A 57 8.34 -1.50 18.33
N ASN A 58 8.29 -0.97 19.56
CA ASN A 58 8.00 0.44 19.82
C ASN A 58 8.92 1.39 19.02
N SER A 59 10.20 1.03 18.86
CA SER A 59 11.16 1.80 18.06
C SER A 59 10.89 1.76 16.55
N GLY A 60 10.26 0.69 16.04
CA GLY A 60 9.92 0.51 14.63
C GLY A 60 8.53 1.02 14.25
N LEU A 61 7.67 1.31 15.24
CA LEU A 61 6.26 1.60 15.02
C LEU A 61 6.01 2.80 14.09
N GLY A 62 6.81 3.86 14.19
CA GLY A 62 6.64 5.05 13.35
C GLY A 62 6.92 4.76 11.87
N ALA A 63 8.09 4.20 11.56
CA ALA A 63 8.48 3.89 10.19
C ALA A 63 7.66 2.72 9.60
N GLY A 64 7.47 1.66 10.38
CA GLY A 64 6.66 0.50 10.00
C GLY A 64 5.19 0.86 9.78
N GLY A 65 4.61 1.65 10.68
CA GLY A 65 3.25 2.19 10.57
C GLY A 65 3.05 3.05 9.33
N ARG A 66 4.03 3.90 8.99
CA ARG A 66 3.97 4.68 7.75
C ARG A 66 4.02 3.79 6.52
N ARG A 67 4.91 2.79 6.53
CA ARG A 67 5.09 1.86 5.41
C ARG A 67 3.83 1.03 5.13
N ILE A 68 3.17 0.50 6.16
CA ILE A 68 1.90 -0.24 5.98
C ILE A 68 0.77 0.69 5.52
N ALA A 69 0.71 1.92 6.02
CA ALA A 69 -0.28 2.90 5.57
C ALA A 69 -0.11 3.26 4.08
N ASP A 70 1.14 3.48 3.63
CA ASP A 70 1.45 3.75 2.23
C ASP A 70 1.11 2.54 1.34
N ALA A 71 1.42 1.32 1.78
CA ALA A 71 1.11 0.09 1.05
C ALA A 71 -0.40 -0.18 0.95
N LEU A 72 -1.14 -0.01 2.05
CA LEU A 72 -2.60 -0.15 2.06
C LEU A 72 -3.25 0.88 1.14
N SER A 73 -2.82 2.14 1.23
CA SER A 73 -3.34 3.22 0.37
C SER A 73 -3.10 2.93 -1.11
N ARG A 74 -1.90 2.44 -1.46
CA ARG A 74 -1.58 2.01 -2.82
C ARG A 74 -2.45 0.84 -3.26
N SER A 75 -2.67 -0.16 -2.40
CA SER A 75 -3.48 -1.34 -2.71
C SER A 75 -4.92 -0.94 -3.04
N LEU A 76 -5.55 -0.13 -2.19
CA LEU A 76 -6.89 0.41 -2.41
C LEU A 76 -6.97 1.25 -3.69
N PHE A 77 -5.96 2.10 -3.93
CA PHE A 77 -5.91 2.90 -5.16
C PHE A 77 -5.85 2.04 -6.42
N LEU A 78 -5.03 0.99 -6.42
CA LEU A 78 -4.88 0.09 -7.55
C LEU A 78 -6.12 -0.77 -7.79
N GLU A 79 -6.85 -1.12 -6.73
CA GLU A 79 -8.14 -1.81 -6.83
C GLU A 79 -9.19 -0.92 -7.53
N ASP A 80 -9.25 0.36 -7.18
CA ASP A 80 -10.23 1.32 -7.72
C ASP A 80 -9.71 2.14 -8.91
N ARG A 81 -8.57 1.78 -9.51
CA ARG A 81 -7.88 2.59 -10.53
C ARG A 81 -8.75 2.96 -11.74
N GLU A 82 -9.62 2.05 -12.17
CA GLU A 82 -10.51 2.28 -13.32
C GLU A 82 -11.56 3.32 -12.97
N ARG A 83 -12.19 3.19 -11.79
CA ARG A 83 -13.13 4.19 -11.27
C ARG A 83 -12.50 5.56 -11.15
N PHE A 84 -11.27 5.65 -10.62
CA PHE A 84 -10.57 6.94 -10.52
C PHE A 84 -10.25 7.53 -11.90
N PHE A 85 -9.84 6.70 -12.84
CA PHE A 85 -9.56 7.12 -14.20
C PHE A 85 -10.82 7.61 -14.93
N ASP A 86 -11.93 6.88 -14.81
CA ASP A 86 -13.21 7.29 -15.38
C ASP A 86 -13.71 8.61 -14.77
N SER A 87 -13.59 8.76 -13.44
CA SER A 87 -13.92 10.02 -12.76
C SER A 87 -13.05 11.19 -13.23
N TYR A 88 -11.79 10.94 -13.55
CA TYR A 88 -10.89 11.96 -14.10
C TYR A 88 -11.30 12.33 -15.53
N CYS A 89 -11.61 11.35 -16.37
CA CYS A 89 -12.06 11.60 -17.75
C CYS A 89 -13.42 12.28 -17.83
N ALA A 90 -14.31 12.05 -16.86
CA ALA A 90 -15.64 12.67 -16.78
C ALA A 90 -15.64 14.06 -16.13
N TYR A 91 -14.48 14.56 -15.68
CA TYR A 91 -14.40 15.87 -15.03
C TYR A 91 -14.58 17.01 -16.04
N GLU A 92 -15.70 17.73 -15.93
CA GLU A 92 -16.09 18.83 -16.81
C GLU A 92 -16.33 20.15 -16.06
N GLU A 93 -15.84 20.29 -14.83
CA GLU A 93 -16.03 21.51 -14.04
C GLU A 93 -15.34 22.72 -14.72
N PRO A 94 -16.07 23.82 -15.01
CA PRO A 94 -15.48 25.00 -15.64
C PRO A 94 -14.52 25.75 -14.69
N GLU A 95 -13.21 25.54 -14.81
CA GLU A 95 -12.21 26.22 -13.95
C GLU A 95 -11.89 27.65 -14.40
N LEU A 96 -12.06 27.96 -15.69
CA LEU A 96 -11.77 29.27 -16.27
C LEU A 96 -13.04 29.82 -16.94
N VAL A 97 -13.86 30.50 -16.16
CA VAL A 97 -14.99 31.26 -16.66
C VAL A 97 -14.55 32.67 -17.03
N ASP A 98 -14.90 33.12 -18.24
CA ASP A 98 -14.70 34.51 -18.63
C ASP A 98 -15.65 35.40 -17.83
N LEU A 99 -15.09 36.16 -16.89
CA LEU A 99 -15.84 37.16 -16.11
C LEU A 99 -16.04 38.48 -16.88
N GLY A 100 -15.55 38.55 -18.12
CA GLY A 100 -15.51 39.75 -18.93
C GLY A 100 -14.41 40.73 -18.47
N ARG A 101 -14.20 41.80 -19.26
CA ARG A 101 -13.40 42.93 -18.79
C ARG A 101 -14.15 43.67 -17.68
N PRO A 102 -13.50 44.02 -16.56
CA PRO A 102 -14.11 44.87 -15.54
C PRO A 102 -14.56 46.19 -16.18
N THR A 103 -15.82 46.58 -15.96
CA THR A 103 -16.31 47.90 -16.34
C THR A 103 -15.88 48.91 -15.28
N ARG A 104 -15.81 50.20 -15.64
CA ARG A 104 -15.40 51.26 -14.70
C ARG A 104 -16.26 51.32 -13.42
N GLU A 105 -17.50 50.84 -13.48
CA GLU A 105 -18.42 50.77 -12.33
C GLU A 105 -18.18 49.56 -11.41
N SER A 106 -17.58 48.46 -11.92
CA SER A 106 -17.35 47.24 -11.13
C SER A 106 -16.08 47.28 -10.29
N VAL A 107 -15.19 48.25 -10.51
CA VAL A 107 -13.89 48.41 -9.82
C VAL A 107 -13.98 49.38 -8.63
N LEU A 108 -15.11 50.09 -8.49
CA LEU A 108 -15.33 51.11 -7.46
C LEU A 108 -16.26 50.65 -6.31
N ARG A 109 -16.60 49.36 -6.26
CA ARG A 109 -17.23 48.69 -5.11
C ARG A 109 -16.21 47.80 -4.41
#